data_AF-A0A1N7J8H9-F1
#
_entry.id   AF-A0A1N7J8H9-F1
#
_cell.length_a   1.000
_cell.length_b   1.000
_cell.length_c   1.000
_cell.angle_alpha   90.00
_cell.angle_beta   90.00
_cell.angle_gamma   90.00
#
_symmetry.space_group_name_H-M   'P 1'
#
loop_
_entity.id
_entity.type
_entity.pdbx_description
1 polymer ?
#
loop_
_entity_poly.entity_id
_entity_poly.type
_entity_poly.pdbx_seq_one_letter_code
_entity_poly.pdbx_strand_id
1 'polypeptide(L)'
;MKRSLGMVLLLIFLGACNDSSESEKLYPEEEGVHNGLIVYDDETDGFENPEFLQNLSDTLTDRSKLISEVKMMTETSVTEQYENLDVPVTPYYIFFDMNGVAIETQDKQEAEDYLLEEAKSKNLLKKEETTIDYASDGLSYESVAEELEQFDFDYRLPSELPFDVKSIDVTSPSPNQPIMMVDYMGAEGGEFLSLMVTATTINTNSDTDKEEVELNGVTGKYYVNEQGARFLVWEKKDVSYQLTAHKDSQVDQNDLLSIGKSMK
;
A
#
# COMPACT_ATOMS: atom_id res chain seq x y z
N MET A 1 19.31 -0.01 47.67
CA MET A 1 18.50 1.21 47.46
C MET A 1 17.51 0.92 46.34
N LYS A 2 16.23 0.72 46.67
CA LYS A 2 15.15 0.56 45.67
C LYS A 2 14.66 1.96 45.29
N ARG A 3 14.72 2.34 44.02
CA ARG A 3 14.05 3.54 43.51
C ARG A 3 12.69 3.11 42.96
N SER A 4 11.65 3.57 43.65
CA SER A 4 10.26 3.46 43.26
C SER A 4 10.01 4.38 42.07
N LEU A 5 9.61 3.82 40.93
CA LEU A 5 9.12 4.57 39.77
C LEU A 5 7.68 5.00 40.11
N GLY A 6 7.49 6.29 40.38
CA GLY A 6 6.18 6.86 40.70
C GLY A 6 5.35 6.99 39.43
N MET A 7 4.28 6.22 39.35
CA MET A 7 3.20 6.37 38.38
C MET A 7 2.43 7.66 38.72
N VAL A 8 2.58 8.70 37.91
CA VAL A 8 1.78 9.93 38.01
C VAL A 8 0.48 9.68 37.26
N LEU A 9 -0.60 9.54 38.03
CA LEU A 9 -1.97 9.45 37.52
C LEU A 9 -2.51 10.90 37.40
N LEU A 10 -2.60 11.42 36.19
CA LEU A 10 -3.18 12.74 35.92
C LEU A 10 -4.71 12.63 35.93
N LEU A 11 -5.35 13.14 36.99
CA LEU A 11 -6.81 13.27 37.08
C LEU A 11 -7.20 14.70 36.66
N ILE A 12 -7.78 14.86 35.47
CA ILE A 12 -8.34 16.13 35.02
C ILE A 12 -9.76 16.26 35.57
N PHE A 13 -9.96 17.22 36.48
CA PHE A 13 -11.28 17.67 36.91
C PHE A 13 -11.86 18.60 35.84
N LEU A 14 -13.03 18.24 35.29
CA LEU A 14 -13.85 19.13 34.47
C LEU A 14 -14.46 20.22 35.36
N GLY A 15 -13.84 21.40 35.35
CA GLY A 15 -14.39 22.65 35.88
C GLY A 15 -14.98 23.49 34.75
N ALA A 16 -16.26 23.86 34.88
CA ALA A 16 -16.97 24.68 33.91
C ALA A 16 -16.63 26.19 34.01
N CYS A 17 -16.80 26.86 32.85
CA CYS A 17 -16.88 28.31 32.57
C CYS A 17 -15.57 29.09 32.41
N ASN A 18 -15.20 29.41 31.15
CA ASN A 18 -15.31 30.77 30.58
C ASN A 18 -15.11 30.75 29.04
N ASP A 19 -16.03 31.36 28.29
CA ASP A 19 -15.94 31.58 26.82
C ASP A 19 -14.94 32.71 26.51
N SER A 20 -13.82 32.41 25.84
CA SER A 20 -13.17 33.30 24.84
C SER A 20 -11.79 32.79 24.35
N SER A 21 -11.78 31.66 23.66
CA SER A 21 -10.91 31.36 22.51
C SER A 21 -11.31 29.95 22.10
N GLU A 22 -11.66 29.73 20.84
CA GLU A 22 -11.76 28.35 20.38
C GLU A 22 -10.33 27.79 20.39
N SER A 23 -9.91 27.21 21.52
CA SER A 23 -8.81 26.26 21.51
C SER A 23 -9.26 25.17 20.55
N GLU A 24 -8.75 25.20 19.33
CA GLU A 24 -9.15 24.22 18.33
C GLU A 24 -8.83 22.83 18.89
N LYS A 25 -9.71 21.86 18.65
CA LYS A 25 -9.59 20.54 19.27
C LYS A 25 -8.25 19.90 18.87
N LEU A 26 -7.41 19.63 19.87
CA LEU A 26 -6.19 18.83 19.70
C LEU A 26 -6.50 17.34 19.54
N TYR A 27 -7.68 16.90 19.98
CA TYR A 27 -8.07 15.49 19.94
C TYR A 27 -8.88 15.15 18.69
N PRO A 28 -8.63 13.99 18.07
CA PRO A 28 -9.43 13.48 16.96
C PRO A 28 -10.80 13.02 17.43
N GLU A 29 -11.77 12.94 16.50
CA GLU A 29 -13.13 12.48 16.80
C GLU A 29 -13.31 10.97 16.63
N GLU A 30 -12.36 10.29 15.99
CA GLU A 30 -12.41 8.87 15.64
C GLU A 30 -11.35 8.05 16.37
N GLU A 31 -11.73 6.84 16.81
CA GLU A 31 -10.82 5.93 17.52
C GLU A 31 -9.72 5.43 16.59
N GLY A 32 -8.48 5.53 17.07
CA GLY A 32 -7.32 5.09 16.31
C GLY A 32 -6.87 6.04 15.21
N VAL A 33 -7.46 7.23 15.09
CA VAL A 33 -6.97 8.35 14.28
C VAL A 33 -6.19 9.30 15.20
N HIS A 34 -5.28 10.08 14.62
CA HIS A 34 -4.48 11.07 15.33
C HIS A 34 -4.66 12.48 14.76
N ASN A 35 -4.53 13.49 15.63
CA ASN A 35 -4.26 14.87 15.26
C ASN A 35 -2.81 15.19 15.59
N GLY A 36 -2.08 15.81 14.66
CA GLY A 36 -0.70 16.24 14.86
C GLY A 36 -0.60 17.73 15.19
N LEU A 37 0.33 18.08 16.08
CA LEU A 37 0.80 19.43 16.31
C LEU A 37 2.32 19.43 16.19
N ILE A 38 2.84 20.30 15.31
CA ILE A 38 4.26 20.48 15.10
C ILE A 38 4.63 21.89 15.49
N VAL A 39 5.53 22.02 16.44
CA VAL A 39 5.91 23.29 17.04
C VAL A 39 7.30 23.67 16.55
N TYR A 40 7.43 24.87 15.98
CA TYR A 40 8.67 25.44 15.48
C TYR A 40 9.13 26.62 16.34
N ASP A 41 10.42 26.95 16.23
CA ASP A 41 10.97 28.18 16.81
C ASP A 41 10.32 29.40 16.14
N ASP A 42 10.12 30.48 16.90
CA ASP A 42 9.54 31.74 16.40
C ASP A 42 10.42 32.40 15.31
N GLU A 43 11.72 32.10 15.25
CA GLU A 43 12.66 32.59 14.24
C GLU A 43 12.64 31.78 12.94
N THR A 44 11.83 30.71 12.85
CA THR A 44 11.74 29.87 11.65
C THR A 44 11.06 30.62 10.50
N ASP A 45 11.79 30.89 9.42
CA ASP A 45 11.26 31.52 8.20
C ASP A 45 10.35 30.54 7.42
N GLY A 46 9.10 30.44 7.88
CA GLY A 46 8.06 29.60 7.29
C GLY A 46 8.01 28.19 7.88
N PHE A 47 6.80 27.62 7.90
CA PHE A 47 6.60 26.24 8.35
C PHE A 47 6.98 25.27 7.24
N GLU A 48 8.08 24.54 7.40
CA GLU A 48 8.38 23.41 6.53
C GLU A 48 7.49 22.24 6.92
N ASN A 49 6.78 21.65 5.96
CA ASN A 49 6.04 20.41 6.21
C ASN A 49 7.05 19.25 6.24
N PRO A 50 7.22 18.54 7.37
CA PRO A 50 8.21 17.48 7.47
C PRO A 50 8.05 16.44 6.36
N GLU A 51 9.18 16.05 5.77
CA GLU A 51 9.22 15.07 4.68
C GLU A 51 8.48 13.77 5.01
N PHE A 52 8.57 13.28 6.25
CA PHE A 52 7.88 12.04 6.65
C PHE A 52 6.35 12.15 6.51
N LEU A 53 5.75 13.33 6.73
CA LEU A 53 4.31 13.53 6.52
C LEU A 53 3.93 13.47 5.03
N GLN A 54 4.85 13.87 4.15
CA GLN A 54 4.68 13.72 2.70
C GLN A 54 4.79 12.24 2.34
N ASN A 55 5.84 11.56 2.82
CA ASN A 55 6.08 10.14 2.59
C ASN A 55 4.94 9.25 3.08
N LEU A 56 4.26 9.60 4.17
CA LEU A 56 3.08 8.87 4.63
C LEU A 56 1.95 8.89 3.60
N SER A 57 1.79 9.94 2.80
CA SER A 57 0.78 9.96 1.73
C SER A 57 1.14 8.98 0.61
N ASP A 58 2.43 8.81 0.36
CA ASP A 58 2.94 7.86 -0.64
C ASP A 58 2.99 6.42 -0.12
N THR A 59 3.10 6.25 1.20
CA THR A 59 3.24 4.94 1.86
C THR A 59 1.91 4.37 2.34
N LEU A 60 0.87 5.18 2.56
CA LEU A 60 -0.40 4.72 3.14
C LEU A 60 -1.52 4.59 2.11
N THR A 61 -2.29 3.50 2.21
CA THR A 61 -3.50 3.26 1.40
C THR A 61 -4.58 4.31 1.65
N ASP A 62 -4.70 4.78 2.89
CA ASP A 62 -5.60 5.86 3.29
C ASP A 62 -5.03 6.60 4.51
N ARG A 63 -4.38 7.74 4.27
CA ARG A 63 -3.77 8.57 5.32
C ARG A 63 -4.81 9.09 6.33
N SER A 64 -6.05 9.33 5.91
CA SER A 64 -7.08 9.93 6.78
C SER A 64 -7.50 9.01 7.92
N LYS A 65 -7.32 7.70 7.76
CA LYS A 65 -7.55 6.69 8.80
C LYS A 65 -6.44 6.60 9.85
N LEU A 66 -5.34 7.32 9.64
CA LEU A 66 -4.24 7.40 10.58
C LEU A 66 -4.13 8.80 11.19
N ILE A 67 -4.20 9.83 10.34
CA ILE A 67 -4.02 11.23 10.73
C ILE A 67 -5.10 12.08 10.06
N SER A 68 -5.98 12.68 10.86
CA SER A 68 -7.04 13.56 10.36
C SER A 68 -6.52 14.95 10.03
N GLU A 69 -5.68 15.51 10.90
CA GLU A 69 -5.18 16.87 10.76
C GLU A 69 -3.75 16.98 11.30
N VAL A 70 -2.94 17.87 10.71
CA VAL A 70 -1.65 18.29 11.28
C VAL A 70 -1.59 19.80 11.28
N LYS A 71 -1.39 20.38 12.46
CA LYS A 71 -1.19 21.82 12.67
C LYS A 71 0.29 22.10 12.84
N MET A 72 0.74 23.19 12.24
CA MET A 72 2.09 23.70 12.38
C MET A 72 2.00 25.09 13.01
N MET A 73 2.71 25.30 14.11
CA MET A 73 2.61 26.50 14.91
C MET A 73 4.00 26.90 15.45
N THR A 74 4.16 28.15 15.86
CA THR A 74 5.35 28.57 16.59
C THR A 74 5.18 28.35 18.10
N GLU A 75 6.27 28.34 18.85
CA GLU A 75 6.26 28.24 20.32
C GLU A 75 5.38 29.31 20.97
N THR A 76 5.49 30.56 20.54
CA THR A 76 4.64 31.65 21.04
C THR A 76 3.16 31.36 20.78
N SER A 77 2.81 30.91 19.56
CA SER A 77 1.42 30.64 19.19
C SER A 77 0.82 29.46 19.98
N VAL A 78 1.63 28.43 20.25
CA VAL A 78 1.22 27.29 21.08
C VAL A 78 1.00 27.72 22.52
N THR A 79 1.89 28.53 23.08
CA THR A 79 1.78 29.02 24.46
C THR A 79 0.53 29.89 24.64
N GLU A 80 0.20 30.72 23.65
CA GLU A 80 -1.00 31.57 23.66
C GLU A 80 -2.30 30.76 23.53
N GLN A 81 -2.31 29.70 22.70
CA GLN A 81 -3.52 28.92 22.43
C GLN A 81 -3.73 27.77 23.43
N TYR A 82 -2.65 27.23 23.98
CA TYR A 82 -2.64 26.03 24.83
C TYR A 82 -1.78 26.27 26.08
N GLU A 83 -2.27 27.07 27.02
CA GLU A 83 -1.54 27.51 28.24
C GLU A 83 -0.90 26.38 29.08
N ASN A 84 -1.36 25.13 28.92
CA ASN A 84 -0.89 23.98 29.69
C ASN A 84 -0.03 23.00 28.88
N LEU A 85 0.26 23.30 27.60
CA LEU A 85 1.09 22.44 26.77
C LEU A 85 2.56 22.85 26.92
N ASP A 86 3.37 21.96 27.49
CA ASP A 86 4.80 22.19 27.69
C ASP A 86 5.57 21.79 26.41
N VAL A 87 6.26 22.75 25.81
CA VAL A 87 7.10 22.53 24.62
C VAL A 87 8.54 22.89 25.00
N PRO A 88 9.35 21.91 25.43
CA PRO A 88 10.66 22.21 26.01
C PRO A 88 11.71 22.63 24.97
N VAL A 89 11.53 22.22 23.71
CA VAL A 89 12.48 22.40 22.60
C VAL A 89 11.72 22.42 21.28
N THR A 90 12.29 23.05 20.25
CA THR A 90 11.74 23.07 18.88
C THR A 90 12.79 22.59 17.86
N PRO A 91 12.41 21.90 16.77
CA PRO A 91 11.05 21.46 16.46
C PRO A 91 10.56 20.36 17.41
N TYR A 92 9.25 20.36 17.68
CA TYR A 92 8.61 19.37 18.54
C TYR A 92 7.40 18.76 17.84
N TYR A 93 7.30 17.44 17.87
CA TYR A 93 6.24 16.67 17.22
C TYR A 93 5.35 16.05 18.29
N ILE A 94 4.07 16.42 18.29
CA ILE A 94 3.09 15.89 19.22
C ILE A 94 1.93 15.29 18.41
N PHE A 95 1.59 14.03 18.69
CA PHE A 95 0.41 13.39 18.12
C PHE A 95 -0.56 13.00 19.22
N PHE A 96 -1.81 13.42 19.06
CA PHE A 96 -2.89 13.19 20.01
C PHE A 96 -3.82 12.11 19.48
N ASP A 97 -4.21 11.18 20.34
CA ASP A 97 -5.32 10.25 20.11
C ASP A 97 -6.56 10.71 20.91
N MET A 98 -7.63 9.90 20.95
CA MET A 98 -8.82 10.24 21.74
C MET A 98 -8.57 10.30 23.26
N ASN A 99 -7.46 9.75 23.76
CA ASN A 99 -7.16 9.60 25.17
C ASN A 99 -6.16 10.64 25.69
N GLY A 100 -5.44 11.35 24.82
CA GLY A 100 -4.40 12.27 25.25
C GLY A 100 -3.30 12.45 24.22
N VAL A 101 -2.10 12.76 24.73
CA VAL A 101 -0.85 12.68 23.98
C VAL A 101 -0.52 11.20 23.79
N ALA A 102 -0.48 10.76 22.54
CA ALA A 102 -0.06 9.41 22.19
C ALA A 102 1.47 9.32 22.07
N ILE A 103 2.08 10.34 21.46
CA ILE A 103 3.52 10.54 21.43
C ILE A 103 3.86 12.03 21.42
N GLU A 104 4.97 12.38 22.08
CA GLU A 104 5.63 13.67 21.98
C GLU A 104 7.14 13.45 21.86
N THR A 105 7.80 14.10 20.90
CA THR A 105 9.24 13.92 20.68
C THR A 105 9.85 15.10 19.91
N GLN A 106 11.15 15.31 20.11
CA GLN A 106 11.98 16.18 19.27
C GLN A 106 12.63 15.41 18.11
N ASP A 107 12.59 14.08 18.13
CA ASP A 107 13.21 13.23 17.13
C ASP A 107 12.23 12.98 15.99
N LYS A 108 12.55 13.55 14.83
CA LYS A 108 11.77 13.39 13.59
C LYS A 108 11.60 11.91 13.23
N GLN A 109 12.64 11.09 13.43
CA GLN A 109 12.57 9.67 13.08
C GLN A 109 11.65 8.92 14.04
N GLU A 110 11.69 9.24 15.33
CA GLU A 110 10.80 8.62 16.32
C GLU A 110 9.32 8.94 16.04
N ALA A 111 9.03 10.18 15.63
CA ALA A 111 7.70 10.59 15.18
C ALA A 111 7.23 9.82 13.94
N GLU A 112 8.12 9.61 12.97
CA GLU A 112 7.84 8.82 11.76
C GLU A 112 7.60 7.35 12.08
N ASP A 113 8.51 6.73 12.85
CA ASP A 113 8.45 5.32 13.22
C ASP A 113 7.16 5.00 13.98
N TYR A 114 6.73 5.90 14.89
CA TYR A 114 5.45 5.78 15.59
C TYR A 114 4.27 5.68 14.62
N LEU A 115 4.20 6.59 13.66
CA LEU A 115 3.10 6.64 12.69
C LEU A 115 3.12 5.43 11.75
N LEU A 116 4.31 4.95 11.36
CA LEU A 116 4.44 3.76 10.52
C LEU A 116 4.05 2.48 11.26
N GLU A 117 4.40 2.33 12.54
CA GLU A 117 3.97 1.19 13.35
C GLU A 117 2.46 1.24 13.63
N GLU A 118 1.88 2.41 13.88
CA GLU A 118 0.42 2.58 13.96
C GLU A 118 -0.28 2.28 12.64
N ALA A 119 0.30 2.70 11.51
CA ALA A 119 -0.21 2.36 10.19
C ALA A 119 -0.18 0.84 9.95
N LYS A 120 0.93 0.19 10.31
CA LYS A 120 1.12 -1.25 10.18
C LYS A 120 0.14 -2.03 11.05
N SER A 121 -0.08 -1.63 12.30
CA SER A 121 -1.03 -2.28 13.21
C SER A 121 -2.47 -2.21 12.67
N LYS A 122 -2.78 -1.17 11.89
CA LYS A 122 -4.07 -0.95 11.23
C LYS A 122 -4.13 -1.49 9.78
N ASN A 123 -3.07 -2.15 9.29
CA ASN A 123 -2.95 -2.60 7.90
C ASN A 123 -3.15 -1.48 6.85
N LEU A 124 -2.64 -0.28 7.14
CA LEU A 124 -2.76 0.89 6.28
C LEU A 124 -1.57 1.09 5.33
N LEU A 125 -0.44 0.40 5.54
CA LEU A 125 0.71 0.46 4.65
C LEU A 125 0.33 -0.05 3.24
N LYS A 126 0.70 0.69 2.20
CA LYS A 126 0.70 0.19 0.82
C LYS A 126 1.70 -0.96 0.78
N LYS A 127 1.29 -2.08 0.21
CA LYS A 127 2.21 -3.20 -0.04
C LYS A 127 3.21 -2.73 -1.10
N GLU A 128 4.50 -2.89 -0.84
CA GLU A 128 5.56 -2.54 -1.80
C GLU A 128 5.33 -3.29 -3.12
N GLU A 129 5.41 -2.57 -4.24
CA GLU A 129 5.66 -3.20 -5.54
C GLU A 129 7.06 -3.80 -5.47
N THR A 130 7.14 -5.13 -5.35
CA THR A 130 8.43 -5.81 -5.30
C THR A 130 8.91 -5.97 -6.73
N THR A 131 9.70 -5.01 -7.22
CA THR A 131 10.42 -5.17 -8.50
C THR A 131 11.66 -5.99 -8.23
N ILE A 132 11.74 -7.19 -8.81
CA ILE A 132 12.91 -8.05 -8.62
C ILE A 132 13.74 -8.03 -9.89
N ASP A 133 14.87 -7.32 -9.81
CA ASP A 133 15.85 -7.26 -10.89
C ASP A 133 16.66 -8.57 -10.93
N TYR A 134 16.13 -9.57 -11.63
CA TYR A 134 16.81 -10.86 -11.80
C TYR A 134 17.83 -10.79 -12.94
N ALA A 135 19.11 -10.69 -12.58
CA ALA A 135 20.19 -10.93 -13.53
C ALA A 135 20.24 -12.42 -13.93
N SER A 136 19.61 -12.73 -15.06
CA SER A 136 19.71 -13.88 -16.02
C SER A 136 19.98 -15.33 -15.58
N ASP A 137 20.42 -15.64 -14.36
CA ASP A 137 21.01 -16.96 -14.04
C ASP A 137 20.30 -17.69 -12.89
N GLY A 138 19.08 -17.29 -12.49
CA GLY A 138 18.44 -17.84 -11.29
C GLY A 138 16.93 -17.68 -11.14
N LEU A 139 16.14 -17.64 -12.22
CA LEU A 139 14.68 -17.71 -12.11
C LEU A 139 14.26 -19.16 -11.78
N SER A 140 14.20 -19.49 -10.48
CA SER A 140 13.59 -20.75 -10.03
C SER A 140 12.09 -20.50 -9.79
N TYR A 141 11.24 -21.40 -10.26
CA TYR A 141 9.82 -21.48 -9.91
C TYR A 141 9.57 -21.32 -8.40
N GLU A 142 10.53 -21.77 -7.58
CA GLU A 142 10.47 -21.69 -6.13
C GLU A 142 10.49 -20.25 -5.59
N SER A 143 11.22 -19.31 -6.21
CA SER A 143 11.26 -17.92 -5.71
C SER A 143 9.96 -17.18 -5.98
N VAL A 144 9.31 -17.44 -7.11
CA VAL A 144 7.97 -16.93 -7.39
C VAL A 144 6.95 -17.59 -6.46
N ALA A 145 7.06 -18.89 -6.20
CA ALA A 145 6.15 -19.59 -5.29
C ALA A 145 6.22 -19.08 -3.83
N GLU A 146 7.41 -18.73 -3.34
CA GLU A 146 7.60 -18.18 -1.98
C GLU A 146 6.86 -16.85 -1.79
N GLU A 147 6.91 -15.93 -2.75
CA GLU A 147 6.15 -14.66 -2.67
C GLU A 147 4.64 -14.87 -2.78
N LEU A 148 4.23 -16.00 -3.35
CA LEU A 148 2.84 -16.35 -3.54
C LEU A 148 2.25 -17.19 -2.40
N GLU A 149 3.05 -17.61 -1.41
CA GLU A 149 2.54 -18.27 -0.18
C GLU A 149 1.57 -17.38 0.62
N GLN A 150 1.60 -16.06 0.39
CA GLN A 150 0.67 -15.12 1.02
C GLN A 150 -0.78 -15.22 0.51
N PHE A 151 -1.03 -15.95 -0.58
CA PHE A 151 -2.36 -16.11 -1.18
C PHE A 151 -2.96 -17.46 -0.81
N ASP A 152 -4.11 -17.44 -0.12
CA ASP A 152 -4.82 -18.65 0.35
C ASP A 152 -5.74 -19.26 -0.73
N PHE A 153 -5.25 -19.38 -1.97
CA PHE A 153 -5.98 -20.05 -3.06
C PHE A 153 -5.07 -20.87 -3.96
N ASP A 154 -5.61 -21.97 -4.53
CA ASP A 154 -4.89 -22.92 -5.39
C ASP A 154 -4.62 -22.32 -6.79
N TYR A 155 -3.52 -21.59 -6.92
CA TYR A 155 -3.08 -20.99 -8.18
C TYR A 155 -2.13 -21.91 -8.95
N ARG A 156 -1.97 -21.62 -10.25
CA ARG A 156 -1.01 -22.26 -11.13
C ARG A 156 -0.22 -21.20 -11.87
N LEU A 157 1.01 -21.54 -12.23
CA LEU A 157 1.86 -20.68 -13.04
C LEU A 157 2.22 -21.36 -14.37
N PRO A 158 2.54 -20.59 -15.42
CA PRO A 158 3.09 -21.14 -16.65
C PRO A 158 4.36 -21.93 -16.37
N SER A 159 4.49 -23.10 -17.00
CA SER A 159 5.77 -23.84 -16.99
C SER A 159 6.62 -23.60 -18.24
N GLU A 160 6.06 -22.91 -19.22
CA GLU A 160 6.69 -22.57 -20.49
C GLU A 160 6.23 -21.16 -20.92
N LEU A 161 7.18 -20.36 -21.41
CA LEU A 161 6.97 -19.02 -21.95
C LEU A 161 7.63 -18.93 -23.35
N PRO A 162 7.12 -18.07 -24.24
CA PRO A 162 7.59 -17.97 -25.63
C PRO A 162 8.92 -17.23 -25.79
N PHE A 163 9.52 -16.76 -24.69
CA PHE A 163 10.80 -16.04 -24.67
C PHE A 163 11.58 -16.35 -23.38
N ASP A 164 12.87 -16.05 -23.41
CA ASP A 164 13.75 -16.16 -22.25
C ASP A 164 13.46 -15.01 -21.27
N VAL A 165 12.88 -15.33 -20.12
CA VAL A 165 12.56 -14.33 -19.08
C VAL A 165 13.85 -13.77 -18.48
N LYS A 166 13.91 -12.45 -18.37
CA LYS A 166 14.96 -11.72 -17.64
C LYS A 166 14.48 -11.30 -16.28
N SER A 167 13.33 -10.65 -16.17
CA SER A 167 12.76 -10.25 -14.89
C SER A 167 11.32 -10.73 -14.74
N ILE A 168 10.92 -10.92 -13.48
CA ILE A 168 9.57 -11.24 -13.07
C ILE A 168 9.21 -10.25 -11.97
N ASP A 169 8.10 -9.54 -12.15
CA ASP A 169 7.53 -8.68 -11.13
C ASP A 169 6.21 -9.28 -10.65
N VAL A 170 6.07 -9.43 -9.32
CA VAL A 170 4.85 -9.93 -8.70
C VAL A 170 4.21 -8.80 -7.92
N THR A 171 2.96 -8.49 -8.25
CA THR A 171 2.20 -7.42 -7.58
C THR A 171 0.83 -7.91 -7.11
N SER A 172 0.31 -7.26 -6.07
CA SER A 172 -1.05 -7.47 -5.59
C SER A 172 -1.78 -6.12 -5.58
N PRO A 173 -2.66 -5.86 -6.56
CA PRO A 173 -3.27 -4.54 -6.71
C PRO A 173 -4.21 -4.18 -5.55
N SER A 174 -4.61 -5.16 -4.73
CA SER A 174 -5.48 -4.94 -3.57
C SER A 174 -5.16 -5.93 -2.46
N PRO A 175 -4.79 -5.48 -1.25
CA PRO A 175 -4.44 -6.37 -0.14
C PRO A 175 -5.66 -7.16 0.39
N ASN A 176 -6.87 -6.70 0.10
CA ASN A 176 -8.12 -7.28 0.56
C ASN A 176 -8.82 -8.14 -0.50
N GLN A 177 -8.24 -8.25 -1.70
CA GLN A 177 -8.77 -9.10 -2.75
C GLN A 177 -7.76 -10.21 -3.04
N PRO A 178 -8.25 -11.44 -3.29
CA PRO A 178 -7.40 -12.53 -3.72
C PRO A 178 -7.07 -12.30 -5.20
N ILE A 179 -6.24 -11.30 -5.50
CA ILE A 179 -5.77 -10.94 -6.84
C ILE A 179 -4.24 -10.81 -6.77
N MET A 180 -3.59 -11.47 -7.71
CA MET A 180 -2.16 -11.35 -7.97
C MET A 180 -1.94 -11.07 -9.46
N MET A 181 -0.87 -10.34 -9.74
CA MET A 181 -0.37 -10.08 -11.09
C MET A 181 1.09 -10.50 -11.15
N VAL A 182 1.47 -11.17 -12.23
CA VAL A 182 2.84 -11.60 -12.51
C VAL A 182 3.22 -11.12 -13.89
N ASP A 183 4.16 -10.18 -13.95
CA ASP A 183 4.66 -9.60 -15.18
C ASP A 183 6.00 -10.25 -15.54
N TYR A 184 6.05 -10.88 -16.71
CA TYR A 184 7.24 -11.53 -17.26
C TYR A 184 7.84 -10.61 -18.34
N MET A 185 9.09 -10.22 -18.15
CA MET A 185 9.82 -9.37 -19.10
C MET A 185 11.01 -10.14 -19.69
N GLY A 186 11.14 -10.12 -21.01
CA GLY A 186 12.25 -10.75 -21.71
C GLY A 186 13.48 -9.83 -21.86
N ALA A 187 14.44 -10.29 -22.65
CA ALA A 187 15.70 -9.58 -22.89
C ALA A 187 15.58 -8.55 -24.02
N GLU A 188 14.67 -8.78 -24.95
CA GLU A 188 14.48 -7.97 -26.14
C GLU A 188 13.28 -7.03 -26.01
N GLY A 189 13.33 -5.90 -26.73
CA GLY A 189 12.21 -4.96 -26.78
C GLY A 189 10.95 -5.63 -27.36
N GLY A 190 9.86 -5.63 -26.59
CA GLY A 190 8.59 -6.23 -26.98
C GLY A 190 8.35 -7.65 -26.41
N GLU A 191 9.27 -8.19 -25.62
CA GLU A 191 9.04 -9.43 -24.86
C GLU A 191 8.40 -9.09 -23.50
N PHE A 192 7.06 -9.06 -23.49
CA PHE A 192 6.29 -8.79 -22.27
C PHE A 192 5.00 -9.59 -22.25
N LEU A 193 4.69 -10.17 -21.09
CA LEU A 193 3.47 -10.89 -20.81
C LEU A 193 3.04 -10.62 -19.36
N SER A 194 1.75 -10.32 -19.15
CA SER A 194 1.17 -10.20 -17.81
C SER A 194 0.20 -11.35 -17.54
N LEU A 195 0.30 -11.97 -16.36
CA LEU A 195 -0.65 -12.95 -15.85
C LEU A 195 -1.36 -12.38 -14.62
N MET A 196 -2.68 -12.25 -14.69
CA MET A 196 -3.53 -12.02 -13.52
C MET A 196 -4.16 -13.33 -13.06
N VAL A 197 -4.12 -13.59 -11.76
CA VAL A 197 -4.80 -14.72 -11.12
C VAL A 197 -5.67 -14.20 -9.99
N THR A 198 -6.93 -14.65 -9.93
CA THR A 198 -7.85 -14.21 -8.89
C THR A 198 -8.88 -15.26 -8.49
N ALA A 199 -9.28 -15.29 -7.22
CA ALA A 199 -10.41 -16.09 -6.75
C ALA A 199 -11.78 -15.40 -6.96
N THR A 200 -11.87 -14.47 -7.92
CA THR A 200 -13.10 -13.78 -8.30
C THR A 200 -13.33 -13.91 -9.81
N THR A 201 -14.58 -13.81 -10.27
CA THR A 201 -14.88 -13.89 -11.70
C THR A 201 -14.38 -12.66 -12.44
N ILE A 202 -13.61 -12.87 -13.51
CA ILE A 202 -13.16 -11.78 -14.39
C ILE A 202 -14.31 -11.41 -15.33
N ASN A 203 -14.96 -10.28 -15.04
CA ASN A 203 -16.00 -9.72 -15.90
C ASN A 203 -15.37 -8.98 -17.09
N THR A 204 -15.45 -9.59 -18.26
CA THR A 204 -15.01 -8.98 -19.51
C THR A 204 -16.21 -8.27 -20.15
N ASN A 205 -16.32 -6.95 -19.98
CA ASN A 205 -17.52 -6.15 -20.31
C ASN A 205 -17.92 -6.04 -21.81
N SER A 206 -17.30 -6.80 -22.73
CA SER A 206 -17.66 -6.78 -24.16
C SER A 206 -18.07 -8.17 -24.67
N ASP A 207 -19.36 -8.41 -24.92
CA ASP A 207 -19.84 -9.69 -25.50
C ASP A 207 -19.63 -9.79 -27.02
N THR A 208 -19.20 -8.71 -27.66
CA THR A 208 -18.86 -8.68 -29.08
C THR A 208 -17.36 -8.91 -29.26
N ASP A 209 -17.00 -9.93 -30.04
CA ASP A 209 -15.64 -10.29 -30.50
C ASP A 209 -14.75 -11.15 -29.58
N LYS A 210 -15.37 -12.07 -28.82
CA LYS A 210 -14.64 -13.12 -28.09
C LYS A 210 -14.69 -14.46 -28.83
N GLU A 211 -13.53 -15.04 -29.11
CA GLU A 211 -13.38 -16.40 -29.60
C GLU A 211 -13.35 -17.37 -28.42
N GLU A 212 -14.18 -18.41 -28.46
CA GLU A 212 -14.12 -19.51 -27.48
C GLU A 212 -12.95 -20.44 -27.83
N VAL A 213 -12.13 -20.79 -26.82
CA VAL A 213 -10.92 -21.61 -27.00
C VAL A 213 -10.83 -22.70 -25.94
N GLU A 214 -10.12 -23.79 -26.23
CA GLU A 214 -9.95 -24.92 -25.32
C GLU A 214 -8.52 -25.01 -24.76
N LEU A 215 -8.42 -25.07 -23.43
CA LEU A 215 -7.19 -25.12 -22.64
C LEU A 215 -7.21 -26.36 -21.73
N ASN A 216 -6.66 -27.49 -22.19
CA ASN A 216 -6.61 -28.74 -21.42
C ASN A 216 -7.98 -29.17 -20.82
N GLY A 217 -9.04 -29.11 -21.63
CA GLY A 217 -10.40 -29.45 -21.21
C GLY A 217 -11.11 -28.36 -20.40
N VAL A 218 -10.53 -27.16 -20.29
CA VAL A 218 -11.18 -25.95 -19.75
C VAL A 218 -11.52 -25.03 -20.92
N THR A 219 -12.74 -24.50 -20.92
CA THR A 219 -13.15 -23.47 -21.89
C THR A 219 -12.65 -22.10 -21.45
N GLY A 220 -11.96 -21.40 -22.36
CA GLY A 220 -11.52 -20.02 -22.19
C GLY A 220 -12.08 -19.11 -23.27
N LYS A 221 -11.76 -17.82 -23.19
CA LYS A 221 -12.10 -16.81 -24.17
C LYS A 221 -10.86 -16.05 -24.57
N TYR A 222 -10.60 -15.99 -25.87
CA TYR A 222 -9.60 -15.12 -26.48
C TYR A 222 -10.26 -13.90 -27.10
N TYR A 223 -9.64 -12.73 -26.96
CA TYR A 223 -10.07 -11.53 -27.68
C TYR A 223 -8.95 -10.50 -27.79
N VAL A 224 -9.14 -9.53 -28.69
CA VAL A 224 -8.27 -8.38 -28.86
C VAL A 224 -9.08 -7.12 -28.58
N ASN A 225 -8.61 -6.24 -27.69
CA ASN A 225 -9.31 -4.99 -27.41
C ASN A 225 -9.06 -3.93 -28.49
N GLU A 226 -9.74 -2.78 -28.39
CA GLU A 226 -9.58 -1.66 -29.35
C GLU A 226 -8.15 -1.09 -29.39
N GLN A 227 -7.37 -1.27 -28.32
CA GLN A 227 -5.97 -0.85 -28.24
C GLN A 227 -5.00 -1.88 -28.85
N GLY A 228 -5.51 -3.01 -29.34
CA GLY A 228 -4.72 -4.10 -29.93
C GLY A 228 -4.06 -5.03 -28.92
N ALA A 229 -4.34 -4.88 -27.62
CA ALA A 229 -3.89 -5.82 -26.60
C ALA A 229 -4.70 -7.11 -26.70
N ARG A 230 -4.01 -8.24 -26.54
CA ARG A 230 -4.53 -9.60 -26.70
C ARG A 230 -4.75 -10.20 -25.32
N PHE A 231 -5.91 -10.80 -25.11
CA PHE A 231 -6.33 -11.34 -23.83
C PHE A 231 -6.73 -12.80 -24.00
N LEU A 232 -6.33 -13.62 -23.04
CA LEU A 232 -6.84 -14.98 -22.86
C LEU A 232 -7.35 -15.12 -21.43
N VAL A 233 -8.65 -15.39 -21.27
CA VAL A 233 -9.32 -15.48 -19.96
C VAL A 233 -9.95 -16.86 -19.80
N TRP A 234 -9.72 -17.52 -18.67
CA TRP A 234 -10.36 -18.81 -18.36
C TRP A 234 -10.50 -19.00 -16.85
N GLU A 235 -11.30 -20.00 -16.46
CA GLU A 235 -11.56 -20.32 -15.05
C GLU A 235 -11.28 -21.79 -14.79
N LYS A 236 -10.60 -22.10 -13.68
CA LYS A 236 -10.33 -23.46 -13.24
C LYS A 236 -10.41 -23.56 -11.73
N LYS A 237 -11.35 -24.36 -11.22
CA LYS A 237 -11.55 -24.63 -9.78
C LYS A 237 -11.62 -23.34 -8.95
N ASP A 238 -12.58 -22.48 -9.27
CA ASP A 238 -12.85 -21.22 -8.54
C ASP A 238 -11.76 -20.14 -8.67
N VAL A 239 -10.73 -20.37 -9.49
CA VAL A 239 -9.70 -19.40 -9.83
C VAL A 239 -9.85 -18.97 -11.28
N SER A 240 -9.95 -17.66 -11.49
CA SER A 240 -9.92 -17.05 -12.82
C SER A 240 -8.51 -16.59 -13.16
N TYR A 241 -8.15 -16.76 -14.42
CA TYR A 241 -6.87 -16.42 -14.99
C TYR A 241 -7.08 -15.47 -16.17
N GLN A 242 -6.19 -14.50 -16.32
CA GLN A 242 -6.10 -13.67 -17.50
C GLN A 242 -4.65 -13.48 -17.91
N LEU A 243 -4.31 -13.93 -19.12
CA LEU A 243 -3.06 -13.54 -19.77
C LEU A 243 -3.30 -12.31 -20.64
N THR A 244 -2.35 -11.38 -20.60
CA THR A 244 -2.38 -10.15 -21.38
C THR A 244 -1.05 -9.96 -22.12
N ALA A 245 -1.13 -9.79 -23.44
CA ALA A 245 -0.01 -9.36 -24.27
C ALA A 245 -0.33 -7.98 -24.89
N HIS A 246 0.59 -7.03 -24.75
CA HIS A 246 0.42 -5.71 -25.37
C HIS A 246 0.41 -5.79 -26.89
N LYS A 247 -0.13 -4.77 -27.54
CA LYS A 247 -0.16 -4.66 -29.01
C LYS A 247 1.23 -4.83 -29.64
N ASP A 248 2.23 -4.25 -29.01
CA ASP A 248 3.62 -4.27 -29.48
C ASP A 248 4.39 -5.51 -28.99
N SER A 249 3.74 -6.40 -28.24
CA SER A 249 4.32 -7.66 -27.81
C SER A 249 4.38 -8.65 -28.96
N GLN A 250 5.49 -9.41 -29.01
CA GLN A 250 5.67 -10.50 -29.97
C GLN A 250 4.77 -11.71 -29.66
N VAL A 251 4.23 -11.80 -28.44
CA VAL A 251 3.42 -12.92 -27.94
C VAL A 251 2.06 -12.98 -28.63
N ASP A 252 1.88 -13.89 -29.58
CA ASP A 252 0.66 -14.01 -30.37
C ASP A 252 -0.45 -14.85 -29.69
N GLN A 253 -1.56 -15.08 -30.39
CA GLN A 253 -2.67 -15.90 -29.88
C GLN A 253 -2.23 -17.34 -29.58
N ASN A 254 -1.42 -17.96 -30.44
CA ASN A 254 -0.96 -19.33 -30.25
C ASN A 254 -0.04 -19.42 -29.04
N ASP A 255 0.82 -18.42 -28.82
CA ASP A 255 1.66 -18.33 -27.64
C ASP A 255 0.80 -18.28 -26.37
N LEU A 256 -0.21 -17.39 -26.31
CA LEU A 256 -1.13 -17.30 -25.17
C LEU A 256 -1.84 -18.63 -24.90
N LEU A 257 -2.31 -19.31 -25.96
CA LEU A 257 -2.95 -20.62 -25.83
C LEU A 257 -1.96 -21.71 -25.35
N SER A 258 -0.72 -21.66 -25.80
CA SER A 258 0.35 -22.58 -25.35
C SER A 258 0.65 -22.38 -23.87
N ILE A 259 0.80 -21.12 -23.43
CA ILE A 259 1.01 -20.74 -22.03
C ILE A 259 -0.17 -21.22 -21.17
N GLY A 260 -1.41 -20.95 -21.58
CA GLY A 260 -2.60 -21.40 -20.85
C GLY A 260 -2.69 -22.93 -20.69
N LYS A 261 -2.11 -23.68 -21.64
CA LYS A 261 -2.00 -25.15 -21.56
C LYS A 261 -0.79 -25.62 -20.74
N SER A 262 0.21 -24.79 -20.49
CA SER A 262 1.42 -25.15 -19.74
C SER A 262 1.27 -24.97 -18.23
N MET A 263 0.12 -24.47 -17.74
CA MET A 263 -0.13 -24.12 -16.35
C MET A 263 -0.03 -25.33 -15.39
N LYS A 264 0.91 -25.26 -14.45
CA LYS A 264 1.16 -26.31 -13.45
C LYS A 264 0.89 -25.83 -12.03
#